data_AF-G8S8I6-F1
#
_entry.id   AF-G8S8I6-F1
#
_cell.length_a   1.000
_cell.length_b   1.000
_cell.length_c   1.000
_cell.angle_alpha   90.00
_cell.angle_beta   90.00
_cell.angle_gamma   90.00
#
_symmetry.space_group_name_H-M   'P 1'
#
loop_
_entity.id
_entity.type
_entity.pdbx_description
1 polymer ?
#
loop_
_entity_poly.entity_id
_entity_poly.type
_entity_poly.pdbx_seq_one_letter_code
_entity_poly.pdbx_strand_id
1 'polypeptide(L)' 'MTRPAAIPASGSMAYSYFTVHQLHGPLPLRNGGDTPALFCWSFLVIAAGAGSWSIDAWLYHRWADMAPLRN' A
#
# COMPACT_ATOMS: atom_id res chain seq x y z
N MET A 1 -11.37 -1.49 -6.03
CA MET A 1 -10.59 -1.61 -7.29
C MET A 1 -9.09 -1.33 -7.13
N THR A 2 -8.66 -0.58 -6.11
CA THR A 2 -7.24 -0.27 -5.86
C THR A 2 -6.39 -1.46 -5.40
N ARG A 3 -6.91 -2.33 -4.51
CA ARG A 3 -6.19 -3.51 -4.00
C ARG A 3 -5.71 -4.50 -5.10
N PRO A 4 -6.56 -4.97 -6.04
CA PRO A 4 -6.10 -5.89 -7.07
C PRO A 4 -5.11 -5.25 -8.05
N ALA A 5 -5.13 -3.93 -8.24
CA ALA A 5 -4.14 -3.23 -9.06
C ALA A 5 -2.80 -2.99 -8.33
N ALA A 6 -2.84 -2.85 -7.00
CA ALA A 6 -1.65 -2.58 -6.19
C ALA A 6 -0.70 -3.79 -6.06
N ILE A 7 -1.24 -5.02 -6.09
CA ILE A 7 -0.44 -6.26 -6.07
C ILE A 7 0.54 -6.33 -7.27
N PRO A 8 0.08 -6.27 -8.55
CA PRO A 8 0.99 -6.31 -9.69
C PRO A 8 1.86 -5.06 -9.80
N ALA A 9 1.38 -3.89 -9.38
CA ALA A 9 2.17 -2.66 -9.37
C ALA A 9 3.36 -2.71 -8.37
N SER A 10 3.17 -3.35 -7.21
CA SER A 10 4.27 -3.62 -6.29
C SER A 10 5.30 -4.57 -6.92
N GLY A 11 4.83 -5.63 -7.58
CA GLY A 11 5.68 -6.62 -8.25
C GLY A 11 6.56 -6.03 -9.37
N SER A 12 6.03 -5.11 -10.18
CA SER A 12 6.80 -4.45 -11.23
C SER A 12 7.91 -3.54 -10.68
N MET A 13 7.67 -2.88 -9.54
CA MET A 13 8.68 -2.04 -8.87
C MET A 13 9.71 -2.88 -8.12
N ALA A 14 9.32 -4.03 -7.55
CA ALA A 14 10.28 -5.00 -7.03
C ALA A 14 11.20 -5.50 -8.16
N TYR A 15 10.63 -5.91 -9.30
CA TYR A 15 11.40 -6.38 -10.44
C TYR A 15 12.45 -5.36 -10.91
N SER A 16 12.10 -4.07 -11.01
CA SER A 16 13.05 -3.02 -11.41
C SER A 16 14.15 -2.77 -10.37
N TYR A 17 13.87 -2.97 -9.08
CA TYR A 17 14.89 -2.95 -8.05
C TYR A 17 15.90 -4.10 -8.24
N PHE A 18 15.41 -5.34 -8.40
CA PHE A 18 16.27 -6.52 -8.52
C PHE A 18 17.08 -6.54 -9.84
N THR A 19 16.52 -6.05 -10.93
CA THR A 19 17.14 -6.14 -12.27
C THR A 19 18.04 -4.97 -12.66
N VAL A 20 17.76 -3.76 -12.16
CA VAL A 20 18.57 -2.58 -12.50
C VAL A 20 19.38 -2.16 -11.30
N HIS A 21 18.77 -2.18 -10.11
CA HIS A 21 19.39 -1.57 -8.96
C HIS A 21 20.31 -2.55 -8.25
N GLN A 22 19.83 -3.66 -7.72
CA GLN A 22 20.61 -4.56 -6.86
C GLN A 22 21.99 -5.00 -7.41
N LEU A 23 22.19 -5.00 -8.73
CA LEU A 23 23.48 -5.23 -9.40
C LEU A 23 24.58 -4.19 -9.06
N HIS A 24 24.23 -2.94 -8.73
CA HIS A 24 25.21 -1.90 -8.44
C HIS A 24 25.53 -1.79 -6.92
N GLY A 25 24.93 -2.64 -6.07
CA GLY A 25 25.02 -2.56 -4.62
C GLY A 25 23.81 -3.11 -3.85
N PRO A 26 24.01 -3.71 -2.66
CA PRO A 26 22.95 -4.37 -1.89
C PRO A 26 22.00 -3.41 -1.16
N LEU A 27 22.38 -2.14 -0.99
CA LEU A 27 21.60 -1.14 -0.27
C LEU A 27 20.97 -0.13 -1.26
N PRO A 28 19.66 0.16 -1.16
CA PRO A 28 18.98 1.12 -2.04
C PRO A 28 19.72 2.46 -2.11
N LEU A 29 20.17 2.94 -0.95
CA LEU A 29 20.89 4.20 -0.74
C LEU A 29 22.21 4.30 -1.51
N ARG A 30 22.84 3.16 -1.79
CA ARG A 30 24.13 3.08 -2.49
C ARG A 30 23.95 2.91 -3.99
N ASN A 31 22.71 2.69 -4.42
CA ASN A 31 22.40 2.20 -5.75
C ASN A 31 21.43 3.11 -6.52
N GLY A 32 20.84 4.11 -5.86
CA GLY A 32 19.74 4.89 -6.43
C GLY A 32 18.45 4.08 -6.57
N GLY A 33 18.33 2.95 -5.87
CA GLY A 33 17.14 2.09 -5.87
C GLY A 33 16.05 2.57 -4.91
N ASP A 34 16.17 3.78 -4.37
CA ASP A 34 15.26 4.34 -3.37
C ASP A 34 13.85 4.45 -3.92
N THR A 35 13.70 4.99 -5.13
CA THR A 35 12.40 5.17 -5.80
C THR A 35 11.66 3.84 -6.02
N PRO A 36 12.24 2.80 -6.66
CA PRO A 36 11.56 1.52 -6.84
C PRO A 36 11.29 0.79 -5.51
N ALA A 37 12.18 0.92 -4.51
CA ALA A 37 11.92 0.37 -3.18
C ALA A 37 10.71 1.05 -2.52
N LEU A 38 10.64 2.38 -2.54
CA LEU A 38 9.55 3.16 -1.95
C LEU A 38 8.21 2.87 -2.65
N PHE A 39 8.19 2.80 -3.98
CA PHE A 39 6.96 2.45 -4.71
C PHE A 39 6.53 1.01 -4.47
N CYS A 40 7.48 0.05 -4.39
CA CYS A 40 7.17 -1.34 -4.04
C CYS A 40 6.46 -1.41 -2.67
N TRP A 41 7.04 -0.80 -1.63
CA TRP A 41 6.49 -0.80 -0.27
C TRP A 41 5.15 -0.06 -0.15
N SER A 42 5.02 1.10 -0.78
CA SER A 42 3.76 1.86 -0.75
C SER A 42 2.62 1.10 -1.43
N PHE A 43 2.87 0.43 -2.56
CA PHE A 43 1.85 -0.42 -3.18
C PHE A 43 1.49 -1.65 -2.34
N LEU A 44 2.43 -2.23 -1.57
CA LEU A 44 2.09 -3.29 -0.60
C LEU A 44 1.17 -2.79 0.51
N VAL A 45 1.41 -1.58 1.04
CA VAL A 45 0.52 -0.96 2.04
C VAL A 45 -0.87 -0.72 1.45
N ILE A 46 -0.95 -0.26 0.20
CA ILE A 46 -2.24 -0.08 -0.50
C ILE A 46 -2.94 -1.42 -0.74
N ALA A 47 -2.19 -2.47 -1.09
CA ALA A 47 -2.71 -3.82 -1.28
C ALA A 47 -3.23 -4.44 0.03
N ALA A 48 -2.60 -4.13 1.17
CA ALA A 48 -3.06 -4.52 2.50
C ALA A 48 -4.41 -3.88 2.86
N GLY A 49 -4.67 -2.67 2.33
CA GLY A 49 -5.93 -1.93 2.52
C GLY A 49 -5.99 -1.17 3.85
N ALA A 50 -6.92 -0.21 3.94
CA ALA A 50 -7.01 0.71 5.07
C ALA A 50 -7.59 0.09 6.37
N GLY A 51 -8.30 -1.05 6.27
CA GLY A 51 -8.87 -1.74 7.43
C GLY A 51 -9.77 -0.86 8.29
N SER A 52 -9.66 -0.99 9.62
CA SER A 52 -10.39 -0.19 10.62
C SER A 52 -10.04 1.30 10.62
N TRP A 53 -8.92 1.68 10.01
CA TRP A 53 -8.50 3.07 9.82
C TRP A 53 -9.14 3.73 8.59
N SER A 54 -9.98 3.00 7.84
CA SER A 54 -10.74 3.58 6.73
C SER A 54 -11.75 4.60 7.25
N ILE A 55 -11.84 5.77 6.59
CA ILE A 55 -12.88 6.78 6.87
C ILE A 55 -14.28 6.17 6.74
N ASP A 56 -14.47 5.26 5.79
CA ASP A 56 -15.74 4.54 5.59
C ASP A 56 -16.09 3.67 6.81
N ALA A 57 -15.12 2.93 7.36
CA ALA A 57 -15.31 2.13 8.56
C ALA A 57 -15.58 3.02 9.79
N TRP A 58 -14.84 4.12 9.93
CA TRP A 58 -15.05 5.09 11.01
C TRP A 58 -16.43 5.75 10.95
N LEU A 59 -16.85 6.15 9.74
CA LEU A 59 -18.19 6.65 9.51
C LEU A 59 -19.20 5.58 9.88
N TYR A 60 -19.10 4.36 9.34
CA TYR A 60 -20.03 3.25 9.61
C TYR A 60 -20.23 3.01 11.11
N HIS A 61 -19.15 2.97 11.90
CA HIS A 61 -19.23 2.86 13.37
C HIS A 61 -20.01 4.02 13.97
N ARG A 62 -19.70 5.26 13.57
CA ARG A 62 -20.40 6.45 14.06
C ARG A 62 -21.88 6.49 13.66
N TRP A 63 -22.25 6.03 12.46
CA TRP A 63 -23.66 5.91 12.04
C TRP A 63 -24.40 4.83 12.84
N ALA A 64 -23.74 3.71 13.16
CA ALA A 64 -24.29 2.66 14.01
C ALA A 64 -24.54 3.17 15.45
N ASP A 65 -23.64 4.01 15.98
CA ASP A 65 -23.81 4.63 17.31
C ASP A 65 -24.93 5.69 17.33
N MET A 66 -25.14 6.40 16.21
CA MET A 66 -26.21 7.40 16.05
C MET A 66 -27.57 6.79 15.68
N ALA A 67 -27.71 5.46 15.67
CA ALA A 67 -28.98 4.80 15.47
C ALA A 67 -29.67 4.35 16.79
N PRO A 68 -29.97 5.22 17.78
CA PRO A 68 -31.02 4.93 18.73
C PRO A 68 -32.37 5.45 18.20
N LEU A 69 -33.41 4.63 18.35
CA LEU A 69 -34.84 4.93 18.17
C LEU A 69 -35.43 4.79 16.75
N ARG A 70 -35.31 3.60 16.15
CA ARG A 70 -36.37 3.07 15.27
C ARG A 70 -37.29 2.18 16.12
N ASN A 71 -38.23 2.83 16.82
CA ASN A 71 -39.45 2.19 17.33
C ASN A 71 -40.61 2.85 16.59
#